data_AF-A0A662W4M1-F1
#
_entry.id   AF-A0A662W4M1-F1
#
_cell.length_a   1.000
_cell.length_b   1.000
_cell.length_c   1.000
_cell.angle_alpha   90.00
_cell.angle_beta   90.00
_cell.angle_gamma   90.00
#
_symmetry.space_group_name_H-M   'P 1'
#
loop_
_entity.id
_entity.type
_entity.pdbx_description
1 polymer ?
#
loop_
_entity_poly.entity_id
_entity_poly.type
_entity_poly.pdbx_seq_one_letter_code
_entity_poly.pdbx_strand_id
1 'polypeptide(L)'
;MRDYFFPPLVLPFFILLVLPFTIFFFVFVTSSVFQLVFGVGKTQALLIFLSIILGSFVNIPIYETTGERIVREYFLGFIYTVRKREKILIAVNLGGCILPSILAIKALFD
;
A
#
# COMPACT_ATOMS: atom_id res chain seq x y z
N MET A 1 21.72 -27.52 -2.03
CA MET A 1 20.68 -26.58 -2.50
C MET A 1 21.36 -25.59 -3.41
N ARG A 2 20.93 -25.42 -4.66
CA ARG A 2 21.55 -24.47 -5.58
C ARG A 2 21.24 -23.07 -5.09
N ASP A 3 22.27 -22.33 -4.68
CA ASP A 3 22.21 -20.90 -4.46
C ASP A 3 21.97 -20.23 -5.82
N TYR A 4 20.70 -20.10 -6.21
CA TYR A 4 20.31 -19.21 -7.29
C TYR A 4 20.49 -17.79 -6.77
N PHE A 5 21.70 -17.27 -6.91
CA PHE A 5 21.95 -15.84 -6.96
C PHE A 5 21.19 -15.33 -8.20
N PHE A 6 19.93 -14.93 -7.99
CA PHE A 6 19.07 -14.38 -9.04
C PHE A 6 19.84 -13.21 -9.69
N PRO A 7 20.14 -13.25 -10.99
CA PRO A 7 21.07 -12.29 -11.56
C PRO A 7 20.42 -10.90 -11.56
N PRO A 8 21.20 -9.85 -11.24
CA PRO A 8 20.73 -8.46 -11.24
C PRO A 8 20.36 -7.94 -12.64
N LEU A 9 20.43 -8.78 -13.69
CA LEU A 9 20.00 -8.44 -15.06
C LEU A 9 18.49 -8.42 -15.24
N VAL A 10 17.73 -9.27 -14.52
CA VAL A 10 16.26 -9.29 -14.71
C VAL A 10 15.62 -7.99 -14.26
N LEU A 11 16.21 -7.31 -13.26
CA LEU A 11 15.69 -6.06 -12.72
C LEU A 11 15.75 -4.89 -13.73
N PRO A 12 16.88 -4.57 -14.39
CA PRO A 12 16.92 -3.59 -15.48
C PRO A 12 15.94 -3.90 -16.60
N PHE A 13 15.83 -5.17 -17.03
CA PHE A 13 14.86 -5.56 -18.06
C PHE A 13 13.41 -5.43 -17.59
N PHE A 14 13.12 -5.77 -16.33
CA PHE A 14 11.82 -5.57 -15.71
C PHE A 14 11.48 -4.08 -15.62
N ILE A 15 12.42 -3.23 -15.21
CA ILE A 15 12.22 -1.78 -15.16
C ILE A 15 12.00 -1.23 -16.57
N LEU A 16 12.80 -1.64 -17.56
CA LEU A 16 12.67 -1.14 -18.92
C LEU A 16 11.36 -1.58 -19.60
N LEU A 17 10.90 -2.81 -19.33
CA LEU A 17 9.79 -3.41 -20.05
C LEU A 17 8.46 -3.31 -19.29
N VAL A 18 8.45 -3.44 -17.97
CA VAL A 18 7.20 -3.45 -17.17
C VAL A 18 6.85 -2.06 -16.68
N LEU A 19 7.82 -1.26 -16.24
CA LEU A 19 7.55 0.05 -15.66
C LEU A 19 6.88 1.02 -16.64
N PRO A 20 7.30 1.17 -17.91
CA PRO A 20 6.67 2.13 -18.83
C PRO A 20 5.24 1.74 -19.17
N PHE A 21 4.99 0.44 -19.36
CA PHE A 21 3.64 -0.08 -19.61
C PHE A 21 2.75 0.09 -18.38
N THR A 22 3.29 -0.13 -17.20
CA THR A 22 2.58 0.08 -15.93
C THR A 22 2.21 1.55 -15.78
N ILE A 23 3.17 2.47 -15.96
CA ILE A 23 2.93 3.92 -15.93
C ILE A 23 1.92 4.33 -16.99
N PHE A 24 2.05 3.82 -18.22
CA PHE A 24 1.10 4.11 -19.29
C PHE A 24 -0.32 3.68 -18.93
N PHE A 25 -0.51 2.44 -18.48
CA PHE A 25 -1.81 1.95 -18.03
C PHE A 25 -2.36 2.79 -16.89
N PHE A 26 -1.53 3.10 -15.89
CA PHE A 26 -1.95 3.90 -14.75
C PHE A 26 -2.31 5.34 -15.12
N VAL A 27 -1.62 5.98 -16.05
CA VAL A 27 -1.93 7.35 -16.44
C VAL A 27 -3.17 7.41 -17.32
N PHE A 28 -3.31 6.52 -18.29
CA PHE A 28 -4.37 6.62 -19.30
C PHE A 28 -5.63 5.83 -18.95
N VAL A 29 -5.50 4.60 -18.46
CA VAL A 29 -6.66 3.75 -18.15
C VAL A 29 -7.29 4.20 -16.84
N THR A 30 -6.49 4.37 -15.79
CA THR A 30 -7.03 4.74 -14.48
C THR A 30 -7.66 6.13 -14.49
N SER A 31 -7.07 7.12 -15.18
CA SER A 31 -7.70 8.43 -15.31
C SER A 31 -9.02 8.37 -16.09
N SER A 32 -9.17 7.45 -17.05
CA SER A 32 -10.42 7.24 -17.76
C SER A 32 -11.49 6.62 -16.86
N VAL A 33 -11.12 5.66 -16.01
CA VAL A 33 -12.02 5.08 -15.00
C VAL A 33 -12.50 6.15 -14.03
N PHE A 34 -11.60 6.99 -13.51
CA PHE A 34 -11.99 8.07 -12.61
C PHE A 34 -12.96 9.08 -13.27
N GLN A 35 -12.72 9.43 -14.53
CA GLN A 35 -13.63 10.30 -15.30
C GLN A 35 -15.01 9.68 -15.44
N LEU A 36 -15.08 8.39 -15.79
CA LEU A 36 -16.35 7.67 -16.01
C LEU A 36 -17.13 7.45 -14.71
N VAL A 37 -16.46 7.02 -13.65
CA VAL A 37 -17.12 6.63 -12.39
C VAL A 37 -17.54 7.84 -11.56
N PHE A 38 -16.73 8.91 -11.56
CA PHE A 38 -16.97 10.06 -10.69
C PHE A 38 -17.38 11.34 -11.43
N GLY A 39 -17.55 11.29 -12.76
CA GLY A 39 -17.97 12.44 -13.56
C GLY A 39 -17.01 13.62 -13.53
N VAL A 40 -15.73 13.38 -13.21
CA VAL A 40 -14.71 14.43 -13.05
C VAL A 40 -13.97 14.70 -14.36
N GLY A 41 -13.38 15.88 -14.51
CA GLY A 41 -12.52 16.19 -15.66
C GLY A 41 -11.18 15.44 -15.61
N LYS A 42 -10.49 15.32 -16.76
CA LYS A 42 -9.19 14.61 -16.87
C LYS A 42 -8.14 15.08 -15.86
N THR A 43 -8.00 16.40 -15.68
CA THR A 43 -7.04 16.98 -14.72
C THR A 43 -7.39 16.59 -13.29
N GLN A 44 -8.67 16.63 -12.92
CA GLN A 44 -9.15 16.24 -11.59
C GLN A 44 -8.93 14.74 -11.35
N ALA A 45 -9.25 13.89 -12.33
CA ALA A 45 -8.99 12.46 -12.27
C ALA A 45 -7.51 12.14 -12.01
N LEU A 46 -6.60 12.84 -12.69
CA LEU A 46 -5.16 12.67 -12.50
C LEU A 46 -4.69 13.15 -11.14
N LEU A 47 -5.23 14.27 -10.65
CA LEU A 47 -4.94 14.76 -9.29
C LEU A 47 -5.43 13.79 -8.22
N ILE A 48 -6.66 13.30 -8.33
CA ILE A 48 -7.23 12.30 -7.40
C ILE A 48 -6.33 11.06 -7.37
N PHE A 49 -5.95 10.55 -8.54
CA PHE A 49 -5.07 9.40 -8.65
C PHE A 49 -3.70 9.66 -8.01
N LEU A 50 -3.09 10.81 -8.28
CA LEU A 50 -1.82 11.20 -7.68
C LEU A 50 -1.93 11.33 -6.16
N SER A 51 -3.02 11.90 -5.64
CA SER A 51 -3.31 11.98 -4.21
C SER A 51 -3.44 10.60 -3.56
N ILE A 52 -4.06 9.64 -4.24
CA ILE A 52 -4.13 8.24 -3.77
C ILE A 52 -2.74 7.62 -3.71
N ILE A 53 -1.91 7.78 -4.75
CA ILE A 53 -0.53 7.24 -4.74
C ILE A 53 0.28 7.87 -3.59
N LEU A 54 0.36 9.20 -3.55
CA LEU A 54 1.17 9.90 -2.56
C LEU A 54 0.62 9.66 -1.14
N GLY A 55 -0.69 9.69 -0.97
CA GLY A 55 -1.35 9.39 0.29
C GLY A 55 -1.16 7.95 0.76
N SER A 56 -0.87 7.01 -0.13
CA SER A 56 -0.66 5.60 0.26
C SER A 56 0.61 5.41 1.10
N PHE A 57 1.56 6.34 1.01
CA PHE A 57 2.75 6.36 1.87
C PHE A 57 2.49 6.96 3.25
N VAL A 58 1.30 7.51 3.50
CA VAL A 58 0.94 8.19 4.74
C VAL A 58 0.00 7.31 5.56
N ASN A 59 0.45 6.87 6.72
CA ASN A 59 -0.37 6.18 7.72
C ASN A 59 -0.67 7.16 8.86
N ILE A 60 -1.95 7.43 9.10
CA ILE A 60 -2.41 8.33 10.16
C ILE A 60 -2.66 7.50 11.42
N PRO A 61 -1.90 7.71 12.51
CA PRO A 61 -2.13 7.00 13.76
C PRO A 61 -3.47 7.42 14.36
N ILE A 62 -4.29 6.44 14.75
CA ILE A 62 -5.62 6.67 15.34
C ILE A 62 -5.63 6.28 16.81
N TYR A 63 -4.98 5.17 17.15
CA TYR A 63 -5.08 4.60 18.48
C TYR A 63 -3.86 3.77 18.84
N GLU A 64 -3.42 3.87 20.09
CA GLU A 64 -2.40 2.99 20.66
C GLU A 64 -3.04 2.03 21.65
N THR A 65 -2.65 0.76 21.57
CA THR A 65 -3.04 -0.26 22.53
C THR A 65 -1.86 -1.15 22.90
N THR A 66 -2.04 -2.00 23.90
CA THR A 66 -1.04 -2.99 24.31
C THR A 66 -1.55 -4.38 24.04
N GLY A 67 -0.77 -5.16 23.29
CA GLY A 67 -1.06 -6.58 23.04
C GLY A 67 -0.04 -7.48 23.72
N GLU A 68 -0.44 -8.71 24.01
CA GLU A 68 0.49 -9.76 24.43
C GLU A 68 0.85 -10.62 23.23
N ARG A 69 2.13 -10.65 22.87
CA ARG A 69 2.66 -11.53 21.84
C ARG A 69 3.41 -12.68 22.49
N ILE A 70 3.04 -13.89 22.11
CA ILE A 70 3.76 -15.10 22.51
C ILE A 70 4.95 -15.24 21.56
N VAL A 71 6.15 -15.10 22.08
CA VAL A 71 7.39 -15.20 21.31
C VAL A 71 8.19 -16.39 21.81
N ARG A 72 8.71 -17.18 20.88
CA ARG A 72 9.68 -18.24 21.19
C ARG A 72 11.07 -17.63 21.18
N GLU A 73 11.76 -17.75 22.30
CA GLU A 73 13.15 -17.32 22.43
C GLU A 73 14.05 -18.53 22.65
N TYR A 74 15.30 -18.39 22.20
CA TYR A 74 16.35 -19.39 22.38
C TYR A 74 17.36 -18.88 23.40
N PHE A 75 17.62 -19.69 24.42
CA PHE A 75 18.63 -19.38 25.45
C PHE A 75 19.28 -20.69 25.87
N LEU A 76 20.61 -20.76 25.72
CA LEU A 76 21.42 -21.93 26.06
C LEU A 76 20.91 -23.26 25.45
N GLY A 77 20.41 -23.24 24.22
CA GLY A 77 19.94 -24.43 23.51
C GLY A 77 18.51 -24.87 23.85
N PHE A 78 17.83 -24.19 24.78
CA PHE A 78 16.43 -24.43 25.10
C PHE A 78 15.53 -23.40 24.42
N ILE A 79 14.40 -23.87 23.87
CA ILE A 79 13.32 -23.03 23.36
C ILE A 79 12.34 -22.79 24.51
N TYR A 80 12.23 -21.55 24.94
CA TYR A 80 11.25 -21.15 25.94
C TYR A 80 10.27 -20.15 25.33
N THR A 81 9.04 -20.18 25.84
CA THR A 81 7.96 -19.33 25.36
C THR A 81 7.76 -18.20 26.35
N VAL A 82 7.93 -16.96 25.90
CA VAL A 82 7.76 -15.76 26.73
C VAL A 82 6.56 -14.97 26.23
N ARG A 83 5.75 -14.46 27.16
CA ARG A 83 4.72 -13.46 26.86
C ARG A 83 5.36 -12.09 26.93
N LYS A 84 5.43 -11.40 25.80
CA LYS A 84 5.88 -10.00 25.74
C LYS A 84 4.68 -9.08 25.56
N ARG A 85 4.61 -8.04 26.38
CA ARG A 85 3.70 -6.92 26.15
C ARG A 85 4.35 -5.98 25.14
N GLU A 86 3.72 -5.81 24.00
CA GLU A 86 4.18 -4.92 22.93
C GLU A 86 3.13 -3.82 22.71
N LYS A 87 3.61 -2.59 22.49
CA LYS A 87 2.75 -1.48 22.06
C LYS A 87 2.37 -1.72 20.59
N ILE A 88 1.08 -1.61 20.31
CA ILE A 88 0.50 -1.73 18.98
C ILE A 88 -0.09 -0.38 18.62
N LEU A 89 0.43 0.22 17.55
CA LEU A 89 -0.11 1.45 16.96
C LEU A 89 -1.07 1.07 15.83
N ILE A 90 -2.34 1.42 15.99
CA ILE A 90 -3.34 1.29 14.93
C ILE A 90 -3.32 2.59 14.12
N ALA A 91 -3.11 2.44 12.82
CA ALA A 91 -3.09 3.55 11.88
C ALA A 91 -4.01 3.27 10.69
N VAL A 92 -4.54 4.33 10.09
CA VAL A 92 -5.36 4.27 8.89
C VAL A 92 -4.58 4.87 7.72
N ASN A 93 -4.57 4.19 6.59
CA ASN A 93 -3.85 4.63 5.41
C ASN A 93 -4.61 5.74 4.66
N LEU A 94 -3.95 6.86 4.38
CA LEU A 94 -4.62 8.00 3.73
C LEU A 94 -5.03 7.69 2.28
N GLY A 95 -4.11 7.16 1.48
CA GLY A 95 -4.37 6.86 0.07
C GLY A 95 -5.13 5.56 -0.17
N GLY A 96 -4.95 4.58 0.69
CA GLY A 96 -5.54 3.24 0.59
C GLY A 96 -6.85 3.06 1.36
N CYS A 97 -7.22 3.99 2.24
CA CYS A 97 -8.48 3.91 3.00
C CYS A 97 -9.28 5.20 2.95
N ILE A 98 -8.71 6.33 3.39
CA ILE A 98 -9.46 7.59 3.55
C ILE A 98 -9.92 8.14 2.19
N LEU A 99 -9.01 8.37 1.25
CA LEU A 99 -9.35 8.91 -0.07
C LEU A 99 -10.32 8.00 -0.85
N PRO A 100 -10.13 6.66 -0.90
CA PRO A 100 -11.12 5.75 -1.48
C PRO A 100 -12.50 5.83 -0.82
N SER A 101 -12.55 5.97 0.51
CA SER A 101 -13.82 6.07 1.23
C SER A 101 -14.56 7.36 0.88
N ILE A 102 -13.87 8.50 0.77
CA ILE A 102 -14.45 9.77 0.33
C ILE A 102 -15.01 9.66 -1.09
N LEU A 103 -14.27 9.00 -1.99
CA LEU A 103 -14.72 8.79 -3.35
C LEU A 103 -15.93 7.86 -3.42
N ALA A 104 -15.95 6.78 -2.62
CA ALA A 104 -17.10 5.88 -2.53
C ALA A 104 -18.34 6.61 -2.02
N ILE A 105 -18.18 7.49 -1.02
CA ILE A 105 -19.25 8.36 -0.52
C ILE A 105 -19.74 9.29 -1.65
N LYS A 106 -18.84 9.97 -2.37
CA LYS A 106 -19.21 10.81 -3.51
C LYS A 106 -20.03 10.04 -4.55
N ALA A 107 -19.56 8.85 -4.94
CA ALA A 107 -20.24 8.01 -5.92
C ALA A 107 -21.61 7.48 -5.46
N LEU A 108 -21.91 7.51 -4.15
CA LEU A 108 -23.23 7.15 -3.63
C LEU A 108 -24.24 8.31 -3.76
N PHE A 109 -23.76 9.56 -3.78
CA PHE A 109 -24.58 10.76 -3.77
C PHE A 109 -24.72 11.42 -5.15
N ASP A 110 -24.00 10.94 -6.16
CA ASP A 110 -24.11 11.34 -7.58
C ASP A 110 -24.96 10.32 -8.36
#